data_AF-X0Z3M0-F1
#
_entry.id   AF-X0Z3M0-F1
#
_cell.length_a   1.000
_cell.length_b   1.000
_cell.length_c   1.000
_cell.angle_alpha   90.00
_cell.angle_beta   90.00
_cell.angle_gamma   90.00
#
_symmetry.space_group_name_H-M   'P 1'
#
loop_
_entity.id
_entity.type
_entity.pdbx_description
1 polymer ?
#
loop_
_entity_poly.entity_id
_entity_poly.type
_entity_poly.pdbx_seq_one_letter_code
_entity_poly.pdbx_strand_id
1 'polypeptide(L)' 'LGLAWLTLAFCGWGFHILLDIFTHTKTFFPTPIFWPFSNFSFSGINWANKWFMLFNYAVLLFMYLVFYF' A
#
# COMPACT_ATOMS: atom_id res chain seq x y z
N LEU A 1 -19.54 -17.10 -11.24
CA LEU A 1 -18.19 -16.54 -11.46
C LEU A 1 -18.09 -15.01 -11.26
N GLY A 2 -19.19 -14.22 -11.24
CA GLY A 2 -19.10 -12.74 -11.14
C GLY A 2 -18.83 -12.15 -9.74
N LEU A 3 -19.39 -12.70 -8.67
CA LEU A 3 -19.22 -12.16 -7.31
C LEU A 3 -17.79 -12.30 -6.75
N ALA A 4 -17.10 -13.39 -7.09
CA ALA A 4 -15.75 -13.67 -6.58
C ALA A 4 -14.72 -12.62 -7.05
N TRP A 5 -14.86 -12.12 -8.28
CA TRP A 5 -14.00 -11.04 -8.80
C TRP A 5 -14.23 -9.72 -8.08
N LEU A 6 -15.48 -9.42 -7.72
CA LEU A 6 -15.80 -8.25 -6.90
C LEU A 6 -15.17 -8.39 -5.51
N THR A 7 -15.26 -9.58 -4.88
CA THR A 7 -14.61 -9.85 -3.60
C THR A 7 -13.11 -9.59 -3.67
N LEU A 8 -12.43 -10.13 -4.69
CA LEU A 8 -10.99 -9.92 -4.88
C LEU A 8 -10.64 -8.44 -5.08
N ALA A 9 -11.42 -7.71 -5.88
CA ALA A 9 -11.21 -6.29 -6.11
C ALA A 9 -11.36 -5.46 -4.83
N PHE A 10 -12.40 -5.71 -4.03
CA PHE A 10 -12.59 -5.04 -2.74
C PHE A 10 -11.52 -5.41 -1.72
N CYS A 11 -11.07 -6.67 -1.69
CA CYS A 11 -9.93 -7.09 -0.86
C CYS A 11 -8.63 -6.37 -1.27
N GLY A 12 -8.38 -6.24 -2.58
CA GLY A 12 -7.23 -5.50 -3.10
C GLY A 12 -7.27 -4.03 -2.73
N TRP A 13 -8.45 -3.40 -2.81
CA TRP A 13 -8.65 -2.01 -2.38
C TRP A 13 -8.43 -1.82 -0.88
N GLY A 14 -8.99 -2.70 -0.04
CA GLY A 14 -8.77 -2.65 1.41
C GLY A 14 -7.31 -2.87 1.80
N PHE A 15 -6.62 -3.80 1.12
CA PHE A 15 -5.20 -4.04 1.32
C PHE A 15 -4.34 -2.84 0.92
N HIS A 16 -4.68 -2.17 -0.19
CA HIS A 16 -4.02 -0.94 -0.61
C HIS A 16 -4.12 0.14 0.48
N ILE A 17 -5.32 0.40 1.01
CA ILE A 17 -5.53 1.37 2.11
C ILE A 17 -4.70 0.98 3.35
N LEU A 18 -4.62 -0.31 3.68
CA LEU A 18 -3.83 -0.78 4.81
C LEU A 18 -2.34 -0.43 4.66
N LEU A 19 -1.79 -0.58 3.46
CA LEU A 19 -0.40 -0.21 3.17
C LEU A 19 -0.20 1.31 3.23
N ASP A 20 -1.14 2.07 2.67
CA ASP A 20 -1.11 3.53 2.62
C ASP A 20 -0.96 4.17 4.00
N ILE A 21 -1.60 3.60 5.03
CA ILE A 21 -1.50 4.06 6.42
C ILE A 21 -0.03 4.12 6.88
N PHE A 22 0.82 3.19 6.43
CA PHE A 22 2.22 3.09 6.84
C PHE A 22 3.21 3.68 5.81
N THR A 23 2.77 3.99 4.59
CA THR A 23 3.62 4.50 3.50
C THR A 23 3.32 5.94 3.05
N HIS A 24 2.41 6.61 3.74
CA HIS A 24 2.19 8.04 3.56
C HIS A 24 2.62 8.85 4.78
N THR A 25 3.12 10.05 4.50
CA THR A 25 3.52 10.99 5.55
C THR A 25 2.38 11.95 5.83
N LYS A 26 2.38 12.56 7.03
CA LYS A 26 1.39 13.58 7.37
C LYS A 26 1.41 14.80 6.43
N THR A 27 2.55 15.06 5.78
CA THR A 27 2.74 16.21 4.88
C THR A 27 2.51 15.87 3.42
N PHE A 28 2.32 14.60 3.06
CA PHE A 28 2.16 14.16 1.67
C PHE A 28 1.23 12.95 1.58
N PHE A 29 0.00 13.22 1.13
CA PHE A 29 -1.12 12.28 1.03
C PHE A 29 -1.44 11.54 2.34
N PRO A 30 -1.74 12.24 3.45
CA PRO A 30 -2.09 11.58 4.72
C PRO A 30 -3.35 10.72 4.59
N THR A 31 -3.27 9.47 5.05
CA THR A 31 -4.41 8.54 5.03
C THR A 31 -5.12 8.54 6.39
N PRO A 32 -6.34 9.10 6.50
CA PRO A 32 -7.09 9.13 7.76
C PRO A 32 -7.69 7.74 8.06
N ILE A 33 -7.31 7.17 9.20
CA ILE A 33 -7.64 5.77 9.55
C ILE A 33 -9.12 5.61 9.92
N PHE A 34 -9.68 6.63 10.59
CA PHE A 34 -11.03 6.58 11.16
C PHE A 34 -11.98 7.56 10.47
N TRP A 35 -11.73 7.91 9.22
CA TRP A 35 -12.64 8.74 8.45
C TRP A 35 -14.02 8.02 8.33
N PRO A 36 -15.15 8.73 8.43
CA PRO A 36 -15.33 10.19 8.53
C PRO A 36 -15.29 10.76 9.95
N PHE A 37 -15.12 9.93 10.97
CA PHE A 37 -15.23 10.35 12.38
C PHE A 37 -14.00 11.09 12.90
N SER A 38 -12.82 10.83 12.33
CA SER A 38 -11.58 11.51 12.72
C SER A 38 -10.61 11.62 11.54
N ASN A 39 -9.85 12.73 11.54
CA ASN A 39 -8.76 12.98 10.59
C ASN A 39 -7.41 12.48 11.11
N PHE A 40 -7.41 11.63 12.14
CA PHE A 40 -6.19 11.02 12.64
C PHE A 40 -5.52 10.20 11.54
N SER A 41 -4.25 10.52 11.29
CA SER A 41 -3.37 9.84 10.34
C SER A 41 -2.04 9.52 11.01
N PHE A 42 -1.45 8.41 10.59
CA PHE A 42 -0.10 8.01 10.99
C PHE A 42 0.93 8.66 10.05
N SER A 43 2.13 8.99 10.57
CA SER A 43 3.22 9.48 9.71
C SER A 43 4.14 8.32 9.37
N GLY A 44 3.88 7.70 8.23
CA GLY A 44 4.63 6.57 7.70
C GLY A 44 5.91 6.95 6.95
N ILE A 45 6.41 5.98 6.19
CA ILE A 45 7.62 6.11 5.36
C ILE A 45 7.23 6.70 4.01
N ASN A 46 7.83 7.82 3.63
CA ASN A 46 7.59 8.40 2.30
C ASN A 46 8.05 7.44 1.19
N TRP A 47 7.17 7.16 0.22
CA TRP A 47 7.50 6.38 -0.97
C TRP A 47 8.75 6.86 -1.69
N ALA A 48 8.97 8.18 -1.84
CA ALA A 48 10.14 8.74 -2.51
C ALA A 48 11.46 8.58 -1.72
N ASN A 49 11.44 7.96 -0.53
CA ASN A 49 12.65 7.62 0.19
C ASN A 49 13.46 6.59 -0.63
N LYS A 50 14.69 6.96 -0.97
CA LYS A 50 15.56 6.18 -1.87
C LYS A 50 15.74 4.72 -1.43
N TRP A 51 15.95 4.48 -0.14
CA TRP A 51 16.16 3.13 0.39
C TRP A 51 14.87 2.30 0.32
N PHE A 52 13.73 2.92 0.61
CA PHE A 52 12.43 2.26 0.53
C PHE A 52 12.06 1.89 -0.91
N MET A 53 12.27 2.80 -1.87
CA MET A 53 12.11 2.50 -3.30
C MET A 53 12.99 1.34 -3.75
N LEU A 54 14.28 1.39 -3.40
CA LEU A 54 15.23 0.36 -3.78
C LEU A 54 14.82 -1.01 -3.23
N PHE A 55 14.40 -1.07 -1.97
CA PHE A 55 13.91 -2.30 -1.35
C PHE A 55 12.68 -2.86 -2.08
N ASN A 56 11.69 -2.02 -2.40
CA ASN A 56 10.49 -2.45 -3.13
C ASN A 56 10.85 -3.03 -4.51
N TYR A 57 11.71 -2.34 -5.29
CA TYR A 57 12.13 -2.86 -6.59
C TYR A 57 12.97 -4.12 -6.49
N ALA A 58 13.82 -4.25 -5.47
CA ALA A 58 14.59 -5.47 -5.23
C ALA A 58 13.67 -6.67 -4.93
N VAL A 59 12.63 -6.48 -4.11
CA VAL A 59 11.63 -7.52 -3.82
C VAL A 59 10.85 -7.88 -5.08
N LEU A 60 10.43 -6.90 -5.89
CA LEU A 60 9.74 -7.16 -7.16
C LEU A 60 10.61 -7.96 -8.13
N LEU A 61 11.87 -7.58 -8.27
CA LEU A 61 12.83 -8.32 -9.10
C LEU A 61 13.02 -9.75 -8.59
N PHE A 62 13.19 -9.92 -7.28
CA PHE A 62 13.33 -11.24 -6.65
C PHE A 62 12.10 -12.12 -6.91
N MET A 63 10.89 -11.60 -6.68
CA MET A 63 9.66 -12.34 -6.95
C MET A 63 9.54 -12.72 -8.43
N TYR A 64 9.87 -11.81 -9.34
CA TYR A 64 9.87 -12.10 -10.77
C TYR A 64 10.82 -13.26 -11.12
N LEU A 65 12.04 -13.25 -10.58
CA LEU A 65 13.02 -14.32 -10.80
C LEU A 65 12.58 -15.66 -10.21
N VAL A 66 11.84 -15.68 -9.10
CA VAL A 66 11.39 -16.93 -8.43
C VAL A 66 10.18 -17.57 -9.13
N PHE A 67 9.26 -16.76 -9.66
CA PHE A 67 7.99 -17.25 -10.18
C PHE A 67 7.93 -17.36 -11.71
N TYR A 68 8.78 -16.62 -12.43
CA TYR A 68 8.75 -16.55 -13.90
C TYR A 68 9.93 -17.24 -14.58
N PHE A 69 11.05 -17.42 -13.88
CA PHE A 69 12.19 -18.23 -14.31
C PHE A 69 12.26 -19.52 -13.48
#